data_AF-A0A022L098-F1
#
_entry.id   AF-A0A022L098-F1
#
_cell.length_a   1.000
_cell.length_b   1.000
_cell.length_c   1.000
_cell.angle_alpha   90.00
_cell.angle_beta   90.00
_cell.angle_gamma   90.00
#
_symmetry.space_group_name_H-M   'P 1'
#
loop_
_entity.id
_entity.type
_entity.pdbx_description
1 polymer ?
#
loop_
_entity_poly.entity_id
_entity_poly.type
_entity_poly.pdbx_seq_one_letter_code
_entity_poly.pdbx_strand_id
1 'polypeptide(L)'
;MTTPATSIHQLVELVERQANVIVATGTGQGRFDDFEADYQRNDRTLATQFRRLGFDPPFPWRSLWEWHGYYSQELPTYASRRVHVAALKRKALEQLEEQANGVTVHDPAGGDPTPTWDVINARIRGLINEYTGARDKDTWQDVGRRSREILIDLGKLIASPAIVPEGQDPPRGADA
;
A
#
# COMPACT_ATOMS: atom_id res chain seq x y z
N MET A 1 -22.14 12.48 10.15
CA MET A 1 -21.31 11.61 11.01
C MET A 1 -19.96 11.45 10.34
N THR A 2 -18.90 11.97 10.94
CA THR A 2 -17.54 11.92 10.38
C THR A 2 -16.94 10.57 10.73
N THR A 3 -16.72 9.68 9.76
CA THR A 3 -16.04 8.41 10.00
C THR A 3 -14.65 8.70 10.56
N PRO A 4 -14.24 8.10 11.70
CA PRO A 4 -12.92 8.32 12.28
C PRO A 4 -11.82 7.93 11.28
N ALA A 5 -10.64 8.53 11.38
CA ALA A 5 -9.49 8.12 10.56
C ALA A 5 -9.14 6.66 10.88
N THR A 6 -9.05 5.83 9.84
CA THR A 6 -8.73 4.39 9.94
C THR A 6 -7.24 4.24 9.60
N SER A 7 -6.50 3.42 10.33
CA SER A 7 -5.06 3.23 10.02
C SER A 7 -4.89 2.53 8.67
N ILE A 8 -3.73 2.70 8.02
CA ILE A 8 -3.46 2.04 6.74
C ILE A 8 -3.56 0.51 6.88
N HIS A 9 -3.07 -0.07 7.96
CA HIS A 9 -3.21 -1.51 8.24
C HIS A 9 -4.69 -1.95 8.30
N GLN A 10 -5.54 -1.20 9.00
CA GLN A 10 -6.97 -1.47 9.06
C GLN A 10 -7.65 -1.30 7.69
N LEU A 11 -7.17 -0.38 6.85
CA LEU A 11 -7.67 -0.22 5.48
C LEU A 11 -7.27 -1.40 4.59
N VAL A 12 -6.05 -1.92 4.74
CA VAL A 12 -5.59 -3.13 4.05
C VAL A 12 -6.49 -4.31 4.39
N GLU A 13 -6.72 -4.58 5.68
CA GLU A 13 -7.63 -5.64 6.14
C GLU A 13 -9.05 -5.48 5.60
N LEU A 14 -9.53 -4.23 5.54
CA LEU A 14 -10.87 -3.93 5.04
C LEU A 14 -10.98 -4.15 3.52
N VAL A 15 -9.95 -3.78 2.75
CA VAL A 15 -9.86 -4.07 1.30
C VAL A 15 -9.86 -5.58 1.06
N GLU A 16 -9.08 -6.34 1.83
CA GLU A 16 -9.03 -7.80 1.70
C GLU A 16 -10.37 -8.46 2.03
N ARG A 17 -10.99 -8.05 3.14
CA ARG A 17 -12.31 -8.55 3.55
C ARG A 17 -13.35 -8.25 2.47
N GLN A 18 -13.38 -7.03 1.94
CA GLN A 18 -14.33 -6.64 0.91
C GLN A 18 -14.13 -7.46 -0.36
N ALA A 19 -12.87 -7.65 -0.81
CA ALA A 19 -12.55 -8.49 -1.97
C ALA A 19 -13.02 -9.94 -1.77
N ASN A 20 -12.82 -10.50 -0.58
CA ASN A 20 -13.25 -11.86 -0.26
C ASN A 20 -14.77 -12.01 -0.33
N VAL A 21 -15.53 -11.04 0.17
CA VAL A 21 -16.99 -11.03 0.04
C VAL A 21 -17.42 -10.98 -1.43
N ILE A 22 -16.81 -10.11 -2.24
CA ILE A 22 -17.11 -9.99 -3.68
C ILE A 22 -16.84 -11.32 -4.40
N VAL A 23 -15.71 -11.96 -4.11
CA VAL A 23 -15.36 -13.26 -4.70
C VAL A 23 -16.31 -14.37 -4.22
N ALA A 24 -16.59 -14.46 -2.93
CA ALA A 24 -17.44 -15.51 -2.37
C ALA A 24 -18.85 -15.45 -2.97
N THR A 25 -19.44 -14.26 -2.97
CA THR A 25 -20.77 -14.01 -3.53
C THR A 25 -20.80 -14.19 -5.05
N GLY A 26 -19.75 -13.72 -5.75
CA GLY A 26 -19.59 -13.91 -7.19
C GLY A 26 -19.24 -15.34 -7.63
N THR A 27 -18.93 -16.26 -6.72
CA THR A 27 -18.61 -17.67 -7.06
C THR A 27 -19.57 -18.67 -6.42
N GLY A 28 -20.70 -18.19 -5.91
CA GLY A 28 -21.75 -19.03 -5.32
C GLY A 28 -21.37 -19.64 -3.96
N GLN A 29 -20.38 -19.07 -3.26
CA GLN A 29 -19.93 -19.52 -1.94
C GLN A 29 -20.57 -18.72 -0.79
N GLY A 30 -21.53 -17.84 -1.07
CA GLY A 30 -22.24 -17.04 -0.08
C GLY A 30 -23.53 -16.44 -0.66
N ARG A 31 -24.52 -16.17 0.20
CA ARG A 31 -25.77 -15.50 -0.20
C ARG A 31 -25.60 -14.00 -0.02
N PHE A 32 -26.17 -13.19 -0.91
CA PHE A 32 -26.00 -11.74 -0.82
C PHE A 32 -26.58 -11.17 0.47
N ASP A 33 -27.77 -11.64 0.87
CA ASP A 33 -28.45 -11.17 2.08
C ASP A 33 -27.60 -11.30 3.35
N ASP A 34 -26.73 -12.32 3.42
CA ASP A 34 -25.86 -12.56 4.57
C ASP A 34 -24.73 -11.52 4.69
N PHE A 35 -24.32 -10.91 3.56
CA PHE A 35 -23.16 -10.03 3.49
C PHE A 35 -23.48 -8.59 3.07
N GLU A 36 -24.66 -8.32 2.49
CA GLU A 36 -25.01 -7.04 1.86
C GLU A 36 -24.87 -5.86 2.83
N ALA A 37 -25.42 -5.99 4.04
CA ALA A 37 -25.37 -4.92 5.03
C ALA A 37 -23.93 -4.60 5.45
N ASP A 38 -23.08 -5.62 5.57
CA ASP A 38 -21.68 -5.48 5.98
C ASP A 38 -20.84 -4.94 4.81
N TYR A 39 -21.10 -5.44 3.60
CA TYR A 39 -20.51 -4.96 2.36
C TYR A 39 -20.73 -3.46 2.18
N GLN A 40 -21.96 -2.97 2.32
CA GLN A 40 -22.30 -1.55 2.19
C GLN A 40 -21.68 -0.67 3.29
N ARG A 41 -21.53 -1.20 4.52
CA ARG A 41 -20.83 -0.47 5.60
C ARG A 41 -19.34 -0.35 5.30
N ASN A 42 -18.72 -1.44 4.84
CA ASN A 42 -17.31 -1.45 4.47
C ASN A 42 -17.05 -0.59 3.24
N ASP A 43 -17.90 -0.64 2.21
CA ASP A 43 -17.78 0.21 1.01
C ASP A 43 -17.81 1.70 1.38
N ARG A 44 -18.76 2.13 2.22
CA ARG A 44 -18.80 3.53 2.68
C ARG A 44 -17.53 3.95 3.40
N THR A 45 -16.99 3.07 4.23
CA THR A 45 -15.72 3.31 4.93
C THR A 45 -14.57 3.40 3.92
N LEU A 46 -14.40 2.41 3.04
CA LEU A 46 -13.37 2.39 2.00
C LEU A 46 -13.45 3.61 1.10
N ALA A 47 -14.63 3.95 0.58
CA ALA A 47 -14.83 5.10 -0.29
C ALA A 47 -14.51 6.42 0.42
N THR A 48 -14.87 6.56 1.70
CA THR A 48 -14.54 7.76 2.48
C THR A 48 -13.03 7.89 2.69
N GLN A 49 -12.36 6.80 3.07
CA GLN A 49 -10.93 6.83 3.42
C GLN A 49 -10.04 6.93 2.18
N PHE A 50 -10.35 6.20 1.09
CA PHE A 50 -9.61 6.33 -0.18
C PHE A 50 -9.71 7.75 -0.74
N ARG A 51 -10.90 8.37 -0.72
CA ARG A 51 -11.06 9.77 -1.16
C ARG A 51 -10.27 10.76 -0.29
N ARG A 52 -10.19 10.53 1.03
CA ARG A 52 -9.35 11.34 1.92
C ARG A 52 -7.87 11.23 1.58
N LEU A 53 -7.44 10.07 1.10
CA LEU A 53 -6.08 9.81 0.62
C LEU A 53 -5.85 10.25 -0.84
N GLY A 54 -6.84 10.88 -1.48
CA GLY A 54 -6.74 11.34 -2.87
C GLY A 54 -6.94 10.25 -3.93
N PHE A 55 -7.48 9.09 -3.56
CA PHE A 55 -7.72 7.97 -4.45
C PHE A 55 -9.20 7.72 -4.73
N ASP A 56 -9.46 7.08 -5.86
CA ASP A 56 -10.78 6.50 -6.14
C ASP A 56 -11.06 5.30 -5.23
N PRO A 57 -12.34 5.04 -4.88
CA PRO A 57 -12.72 3.84 -4.16
C PRO A 57 -12.25 2.55 -4.88
N PRO A 58 -11.78 1.54 -4.13
CA PRO A 58 -11.10 0.38 -4.72
C PRO A 58 -12.03 -0.55 -5.50
N PHE A 59 -13.32 -0.56 -5.16
CA PHE A 59 -14.35 -1.34 -5.85
C PHE A 59 -15.46 -0.39 -6.31
N PRO A 60 -15.97 -0.54 -7.55
CA PRO A 60 -16.92 0.41 -8.12
C PRO A 60 -18.37 0.21 -7.62
N TRP A 61 -18.70 -0.97 -7.11
CA TRP A 61 -20.07 -1.37 -6.76
C TRP A 61 -20.44 -0.93 -5.34
N ARG A 62 -21.62 -0.34 -5.17
CA ARG A 62 -22.18 0.07 -3.87
C ARG A 62 -22.99 -1.03 -3.18
N SER A 63 -23.35 -2.07 -3.91
CA SER A 63 -24.10 -3.24 -3.44
C SER A 63 -23.58 -4.53 -4.08
N LEU A 64 -23.87 -5.69 -3.47
CA LEU A 64 -23.58 -6.98 -4.10
C LEU A 64 -24.48 -7.22 -5.33
N TRP A 65 -25.64 -6.56 -5.37
CA TRP A 65 -26.53 -6.57 -6.54
C TRP A 65 -25.93 -5.81 -7.73
N GLU A 66 -25.25 -4.70 -7.50
CA GLU A 66 -24.47 -4.02 -8.56
C GLU A 66 -23.30 -4.88 -9.05
N TRP A 67 -22.61 -5.55 -8.12
CA TRP A 67 -21.59 -6.54 -8.49
C TRP A 67 -22.18 -7.67 -9.34
N HIS A 68 -23.35 -8.19 -8.97
CA HIS A 68 -24.08 -9.19 -9.76
C HIS A 68 -24.45 -8.70 -11.15
N GLY A 69 -25.01 -7.48 -11.25
CA GLY A 69 -25.33 -6.86 -12.52
C GLY A 69 -24.12 -6.85 -13.44
N TYR A 70 -22.97 -6.39 -12.92
CA TYR A 70 -21.72 -6.34 -13.67
C TYR A 70 -21.20 -7.72 -14.07
N TYR A 71 -21.00 -8.64 -13.12
CA TYR A 71 -20.37 -9.93 -13.46
C TYR A 71 -21.26 -10.82 -14.33
N SER A 72 -22.58 -10.69 -14.23
CA SER A 72 -23.51 -11.50 -15.03
C SER A 72 -23.43 -11.19 -16.52
N GLN A 73 -22.95 -9.99 -16.86
CA GLN A 73 -22.77 -9.52 -18.23
C GLN A 73 -21.31 -9.65 -18.68
N GLU A 74 -20.37 -9.21 -17.85
CA GLU A 74 -18.98 -9.02 -18.27
C GLU A 74 -18.04 -10.17 -17.86
N LEU A 75 -18.42 -10.97 -16.85
CA LEU A 75 -17.54 -11.96 -16.22
C LEU A 75 -18.24 -13.32 -16.05
N PRO A 76 -18.48 -14.06 -17.15
CA PRO A 76 -19.33 -15.26 -17.15
C PRO A 76 -18.73 -16.42 -16.34
N THR A 77 -17.39 -16.47 -16.17
CA THR A 77 -16.72 -17.58 -15.47
C THR A 77 -16.24 -17.16 -14.08
N TYR A 78 -16.25 -18.09 -13.12
CA TYR A 78 -15.68 -17.84 -11.79
C TYR A 78 -14.21 -17.43 -11.83
N ALA A 79 -13.45 -17.95 -12.80
CA ALA A 79 -12.06 -17.54 -13.04
C ALA A 79 -11.97 -16.05 -13.41
N SER A 80 -12.78 -15.59 -14.38
CA SER A 80 -12.79 -14.17 -14.79
C SER A 80 -13.16 -13.23 -13.64
N ARG A 81 -14.11 -13.64 -12.78
CA ARG A 81 -14.50 -12.90 -11.56
C ARG A 81 -13.34 -12.75 -10.59
N ARG A 82 -12.65 -13.85 -10.27
CA ARG A 82 -11.48 -13.83 -9.36
C ARG A 82 -10.35 -12.96 -9.91
N VAL A 83 -10.04 -13.07 -11.20
CA VAL A 83 -8.97 -12.28 -11.83
C VAL A 83 -9.32 -10.78 -11.79
N HIS A 84 -10.56 -10.42 -12.13
CA HIS A 84 -11.00 -9.03 -12.12
C HIS A 84 -10.93 -8.42 -10.71
N VAL A 85 -11.46 -9.10 -9.71
CA VAL A 85 -11.43 -8.62 -8.31
C VAL A 85 -10.00 -8.59 -7.77
N ALA A 86 -9.16 -9.56 -8.12
CA ALA A 86 -7.75 -9.56 -7.74
C ALA A 86 -6.98 -8.37 -8.32
N ALA A 87 -7.29 -7.96 -9.56
CA ALA A 87 -6.67 -6.79 -10.18
C ALA A 87 -7.06 -5.49 -9.45
N LEU A 88 -8.34 -5.32 -9.10
CA LEU A 88 -8.81 -4.17 -8.31
C LEU A 88 -8.19 -4.16 -6.90
N LYS A 89 -8.18 -5.31 -6.23
CA LYS A 89 -7.56 -5.48 -4.91
C LYS A 89 -6.08 -5.09 -4.96
N ARG A 90 -5.33 -5.61 -5.92
CA ARG A 90 -3.90 -5.31 -6.05
C ARG A 90 -3.65 -3.82 -6.21
N LYS A 91 -4.36 -3.15 -7.13
CA LYS A 91 -4.26 -1.70 -7.32
C LYS A 91 -4.52 -0.93 -6.02
N ALA A 92 -5.55 -1.34 -5.26
CA ALA A 92 -5.89 -0.70 -4.00
C ALA A 92 -4.81 -0.88 -2.92
N LEU A 93 -4.22 -2.07 -2.84
CA LEU A 93 -3.14 -2.36 -1.90
C LEU A 93 -1.87 -1.59 -2.25
N GLU A 94 -1.52 -1.50 -3.54
CA GLU A 94 -0.39 -0.70 -4.03
C GLU A 94 -0.56 0.78 -3.65
N GLN A 95 -1.76 1.35 -3.84
CA GLN A 95 -2.06 2.73 -3.42
C GLN A 95 -1.93 2.95 -1.90
N LEU A 96 -2.37 1.98 -1.09
CA LEU A 96 -2.25 2.06 0.36
C LEU A 96 -0.80 1.88 0.83
N GLU A 97 -0.02 1.03 0.15
CA GLU A 97 1.41 0.85 0.42
C GLU A 97 2.20 2.11 0.05
N GLU A 98 1.90 2.74 -1.09
CA GLU A 98 2.44 4.05 -1.47
C GLU A 98 2.13 5.11 -0.40
N GLN A 99 0.90 5.13 0.13
CA GLN A 99 0.56 6.00 1.26
C GLN A 99 1.27 5.62 2.54
N ALA A 100 1.41 4.35 2.90
CA ALA A 100 2.17 3.94 4.10
C ALA A 100 3.64 4.38 4.02
N ASN A 101 4.22 4.29 2.83
CA ASN A 101 5.61 4.65 2.53
C ASN A 101 5.80 6.17 2.37
N GLY A 102 4.75 6.91 2.00
CA GLY A 102 4.72 8.38 1.98
C GLY A 102 4.36 9.02 3.34
N VAL A 103 3.59 8.31 4.17
CA VAL A 103 3.15 8.70 5.53
C VAL A 103 4.13 8.24 6.61
N THR A 104 5.19 7.51 6.25
CA THR A 104 6.31 7.28 7.17
C THR A 104 7.07 8.60 7.37
N VAL A 105 6.55 9.38 8.31
CA VAL A 105 7.40 10.04 9.31
C VAL A 105 8.29 8.93 9.86
N HIS A 106 9.51 8.88 9.35
CA HIS A 106 10.54 7.99 9.82
C HIS A 106 10.87 8.44 11.25
N ASP A 107 10.28 7.79 12.24
CA ASP A 107 10.79 7.83 13.61
C ASP A 107 12.09 6.99 13.62
N PRO A 108 13.26 7.55 13.98
CA PRO A 108 14.56 6.90 13.76
C PRO A 108 14.88 5.69 14.66
N ALA A 109 13.93 5.15 15.43
CA ALA A 109 14.23 4.21 16.52
C ALA A 109 13.55 2.82 16.41
N GLY A 110 12.86 2.51 15.32
CA GLY A 110 11.95 1.35 15.27
C GLY A 110 12.29 0.25 14.27
N GLY A 111 13.35 -0.51 14.51
CA GLY A 111 13.56 -1.85 13.95
C GLY A 111 14.05 -1.92 12.50
N ASP A 112 15.34 -2.18 12.30
CA ASP A 112 15.95 -2.45 10.99
C ASP A 112 15.42 -3.80 10.43
N PRO A 113 14.58 -3.83 9.37
CA PRO A 113 14.75 -4.89 8.38
C PRO A 113 16.12 -4.65 7.74
N THR A 114 17.04 -5.61 7.86
CA THR A 114 18.35 -5.53 7.21
C THR A 114 18.18 -5.06 5.76
N PRO A 115 18.79 -3.92 5.36
CA PRO A 115 18.61 -3.41 4.01
C PRO A 115 19.10 -4.47 3.01
N THR A 116 18.40 -4.59 1.88
CA THR A 116 18.76 -5.47 0.76
C THR A 116 18.79 -4.68 -0.53
N TRP A 117 19.51 -5.18 -1.54
CA TRP A 117 19.55 -4.54 -2.86
C TRP A 117 18.17 -4.36 -3.48
N ASP A 118 17.25 -5.33 -3.31
CA ASP A 118 15.89 -5.24 -3.85
C ASP A 118 15.09 -4.12 -3.19
N VAL A 119 15.21 -3.96 -1.87
CA VAL A 119 14.57 -2.87 -1.10
C VAL A 119 15.11 -1.51 -1.54
N ILE A 120 16.44 -1.38 -1.66
CA ILE A 120 17.07 -0.14 -2.14
C ILE A 120 16.62 0.18 -3.57
N ASN A 121 16.63 -0.80 -4.47
CA ASN A 121 16.21 -0.62 -5.86
C ASN A 121 14.73 -0.22 -5.98
N ALA A 122 13.85 -0.75 -5.14
CA ALA A 122 12.45 -0.34 -5.08
C ALA A 122 12.32 1.12 -4.61
N ARG A 123 13.06 1.51 -3.57
CA ARG A 123 13.05 2.88 -3.04
C ARG A 123 13.60 3.90 -4.03
N ILE A 124 14.66 3.55 -4.78
CA ILE A 124 15.21 4.38 -5.86
C ILE A 124 14.17 4.58 -6.98
N ARG A 125 13.50 3.51 -7.42
CA ARG A 125 12.42 3.61 -8.42
C ARG A 125 11.30 4.54 -7.95
N GLY A 126 10.88 4.40 -6.69
CA GLY A 126 9.89 5.30 -6.08
C GLY A 126 10.36 6.76 -6.04
N LEU A 127 11.61 7.00 -5.66
CA LEU A 127 12.22 8.34 -5.63
C LEU A 127 12.26 8.99 -7.02
N ILE A 128 12.63 8.24 -8.06
CA ILE A 128 12.66 8.72 -9.45
C ILE A 128 11.25 9.14 -9.89
N ASN A 129 10.24 8.32 -9.60
CA ASN A 129 8.85 8.63 -9.95
C ASN A 129 8.37 9.92 -9.26
N GLU A 130 8.66 10.06 -7.98
CA GLU A 130 8.29 11.26 -7.19
C GLU A 130 9.01 12.52 -7.71
N TYR A 131 10.32 12.45 -7.92
CA TYR A 131 11.09 13.56 -8.48
C TYR A 131 10.59 14.00 -9.85
N THR A 132 10.21 13.03 -10.70
CA THR A 132 9.69 13.31 -12.05
C THR A 132 8.36 14.07 -12.00
N GLY A 133 7.53 13.81 -10.99
CA GLY A 133 6.23 14.44 -10.80
C GLY A 133 6.24 15.73 -9.98
N ALA A 134 7.31 16.00 -9.23
CA ALA A 134 7.38 17.10 -8.27
C ALA A 134 7.29 18.48 -8.95
N ARG A 135 6.37 19.33 -8.46
CA ARG A 135 6.13 20.70 -8.97
C ARG A 135 6.15 21.77 -7.88
N ASP A 136 6.37 21.38 -6.65
CA ASP A 136 6.31 22.25 -5.48
C ASP A 136 7.44 21.95 -4.51
N LYS A 137 7.68 22.94 -3.64
CA LYS A 137 8.79 22.94 -2.69
C LYS A 137 8.72 21.80 -1.69
N ASP A 138 7.54 21.44 -1.24
CA ASP A 138 7.37 20.46 -0.18
C ASP A 138 7.68 19.06 -0.73
N THR A 139 7.21 18.76 -1.94
CA THR A 139 7.57 17.52 -2.65
C THR A 139 9.07 17.44 -2.96
N TRP A 140 9.72 18.53 -3.39
CA TRP A 140 11.18 18.52 -3.59
C TRP A 140 11.96 18.33 -2.28
N GLN A 141 11.46 18.86 -1.16
CA GLN A 141 12.06 18.61 0.15
C GLN A 141 11.93 17.14 0.57
N ASP A 142 10.80 16.50 0.27
CA ASP A 142 10.61 15.09 0.58
C ASP A 142 11.51 14.17 -0.25
N VAL A 143 11.67 14.45 -1.55
CA VAL A 143 12.66 13.79 -2.42
C VAL A 143 14.07 13.91 -1.82
N GLY A 144 14.46 15.10 -1.36
CA GLY A 144 15.76 15.32 -0.72
C GLY A 144 15.94 14.48 0.55
N ARG A 145 14.92 14.46 1.42
CA ARG A 145 14.90 13.65 2.65
C ARG A 145 15.03 12.16 2.34
N ARG A 146 14.20 11.64 1.43
CA ARG A 146 14.22 10.22 1.04
C ARG A 146 15.53 9.80 0.38
N SER A 147 16.17 10.70 -0.37
CA SER A 147 17.50 10.47 -0.93
C SER A 147 18.54 10.21 0.16
N ARG A 148 18.51 10.99 1.24
CA ARG A 148 19.41 10.79 2.40
C ARG A 148 19.23 9.41 3.02
N GLU A 149 17.98 9.00 3.26
CA GLU A 149 17.70 7.70 3.89
C GLU A 149 18.14 6.51 3.01
N ILE A 150 17.95 6.60 1.69
CA ILE A 150 18.45 5.58 0.75
C ILE A 150 19.98 5.46 0.81
N LEU A 151 20.69 6.59 0.93
CA LEU A 151 22.15 6.59 1.06
C LEU A 151 22.62 5.98 2.38
N ILE A 152 21.92 6.24 3.49
CA ILE A 152 22.21 5.64 4.80
C ILE A 152 22.05 4.11 4.72
N ASP A 153 20.95 3.63 4.17
CA ASP A 153 20.70 2.19 4.06
C ASP A 153 21.63 1.50 3.05
N LEU A 154 22.01 2.20 1.98
CA LEU A 154 23.07 1.73 1.09
C LEU A 154 24.40 1.60 1.84
N GLY A 155 24.75 2.59 2.66
CA GLY A 155 25.93 2.55 3.53
C GLY A 155 25.92 1.33 4.44
N LYS A 156 24.80 1.05 5.11
CA LYS A 156 24.61 -0.16 5.92
C LYS A 156 24.75 -1.45 5.10
N LEU A 157 24.20 -1.49 3.89
CA LEU A 157 24.22 -2.68 3.01
C LEU A 157 25.64 -2.99 2.49
N ILE A 158 26.42 -1.97 2.15
CA ILE A 158 27.79 -2.15 1.61
C ILE A 158 28.87 -2.18 2.69
N ALA A 159 28.54 -1.79 3.93
CA ALA A 159 29.47 -1.82 5.04
C ALA A 159 29.98 -3.24 5.26
N SER A 160 31.28 -3.43 5.07
CA SER A 160 31.97 -4.69 5.32
C SER A 160 32.97 -4.52 6.45
N PRO A 161 32.83 -5.28 7.56
CA PRO A 161 33.80 -5.24 8.67
C PRO A 161 35.23 -5.55 8.24
N ALA A 162 35.41 -6.28 7.13
CA ALA A 162 36.72 -6.64 6.60
C ALA A 162 37.51 -5.45 6.01
N ILE A 163 36.87 -4.30 5.81
CA ILE A 163 37.51 -3.08 5.27
C ILE A 163 38.10 -2.22 6.41
N VAL A 164 37.75 -2.49 7.66
CA VAL A 164 38.26 -1.74 8.82
C VAL A 164 39.72 -2.13 9.08
N PRO A 165 40.66 -1.16 9.09
CA PRO A 165 42.07 -1.45 9.40
C PRO A 165 42.24 -2.11 10.78
N GLU A 166 43.21 -3.00 10.88
CA GLU A 166 43.50 -3.70 12.13
C GLU A 166 43.81 -2.70 13.27
N GLY A 167 43.09 -2.86 14.39
CA GLY A 167 43.21 -1.96 15.56
C GLY A 167 42.31 -0.72 15.54
N GLN A 168 41.40 -0.58 14.58
CA GLN A 168 40.37 0.47 14.58
C GLN A 168 38.97 -0.10 14.82
N ASP A 169 38.14 0.64 15.54
CA ASP A 169 36.72 0.31 15.69
C ASP A 169 35.97 0.62 14.38
N PRO A 170 34.97 -0.19 13.99
CA PRO A 170 34.10 0.14 12.87
C PRO A 170 33.34 1.46 13.15
N PRO A 171 33.06 2.28 12.12
CA PRO A 171 32.22 3.46 12.25
C PRO A 171 30.86 3.07 12.86
N ARG A 172 30.41 3.83 13.85
CA ARG A 172 29.12 3.59 14.51
C ARG A 172 28.02 4.21 13.66
N GLY A 173 26.81 3.64 13.75
CA GLY A 173 25.63 4.19 13.05
C GLY A 173 25.28 5.64 13.43
N ALA A 174 25.84 6.17 14.52
CA ALA A 174 25.67 7.54 14.98
C ALA A 174 26.72 8.53 14.43
N ASP A 175 27.71 8.05 13.67
CA ASP A 175 28.80 8.88 13.14
C ASP A 175 28.47 9.50 11.75
N ALA A 176 27.24 9.30 11.26
CA ALA A 176 26.73 9.75 9.95
C ALA A 176 25.82 10.99 10.02
#